data_AF-A0ABD5IA52-F1
#
_entry.id   AF-A0ABD5IA52-F1
#
_cell.length_a   1.000
_cell.length_b   1.000
_cell.length_c   1.000
_cell.angle_alpha   90.00
_cell.angle_beta   90.00
_cell.angle_gamma   90.00
#
_symmetry.space_group_name_H-M   'P 1'
#
loop_
_entity.id
_entity.type
_entity.pdbx_description
1 polymer ?
#
loop_
_entity_poly.entity_id
_entity_poly.type
_entity_poly.pdbx_seq_one_letter_code
_entity_poly.pdbx_strand_id
1 'polypeptide(L)'
;MLAVFKNKNVKDDVYLKCGYDSVGKKIKYYPEVKNKLDSFSEEVLFELGYSVLMDAILNIRNLSYGEDTLLGKEFVSWMYFISNDVHNIPGKLKEKEVSHLKEELAQTIMTLYSLKESQIDKSYIVISTTNIDDLLSKYS
;
A
#
# COMPACT_ATOMS: atom_id res chain seq x y z
N MET A 1 -26.10 -11.89 -25.00
CA MET A 1 -25.78 -13.06 -24.16
C MET A 1 -25.05 -12.53 -22.93
N LEU A 2 -25.78 -12.19 -21.87
CA LEU A 2 -25.23 -11.68 -20.61
C LEU A 2 -24.68 -12.87 -19.81
N ALA A 3 -23.37 -12.99 -19.72
CA ALA A 3 -22.74 -13.95 -18.83
C ALA A 3 -22.95 -13.47 -17.38
N VAL A 4 -23.83 -14.18 -16.69
CA VAL A 4 -24.12 -14.00 -15.27
C VAL A 4 -22.87 -14.39 -14.47
N PHE A 5 -22.18 -13.40 -13.91
CA PHE A 5 -21.23 -13.61 -12.81
C PHE A 5 -22.02 -14.06 -11.58
N LYS A 6 -22.20 -15.38 -11.43
CA LYS A 6 -22.66 -15.97 -10.16
C LYS A 6 -21.80 -17.18 -9.82
N ASN A 7 -20.71 -16.90 -9.13
CA ASN A 7 -20.29 -17.66 -7.95
C ASN A 7 -19.10 -16.94 -7.28
N LYS A 8 -19.37 -15.90 -6.49
CA LYS A 8 -18.47 -15.58 -5.37
C LYS A 8 -18.93 -16.46 -4.22
N ASN A 9 -18.09 -17.41 -3.79
CA ASN A 9 -18.45 -18.30 -2.70
C ASN A 9 -18.57 -17.47 -1.43
N VAL A 10 -19.62 -17.71 -0.63
CA VAL A 10 -19.80 -17.10 0.71
C VAL A 10 -18.56 -17.30 1.60
N LYS A 11 -17.77 -18.34 1.34
CA LYS A 11 -16.48 -18.56 1.97
C LYS A 11 -15.47 -17.46 1.62
N ASP A 12 -15.35 -17.05 0.37
CA ASP A 12 -14.38 -16.03 -0.06
C ASP A 12 -14.67 -14.67 0.59
N ASP A 13 -15.95 -14.29 0.72
CA ASP A 13 -16.37 -13.04 1.37
C ASP A 13 -16.09 -13.05 2.90
N VAL A 14 -16.31 -14.19 3.58
CA VAL A 14 -15.96 -14.33 5.01
C VAL A 14 -14.44 -14.37 5.20
N TYR A 15 -13.70 -14.96 4.26
CA TYR A 15 -12.25 -15.07 4.29
C TYR A 15 -11.57 -13.70 4.12
N LEU A 16 -12.05 -12.88 3.18
CA LEU A 16 -11.61 -11.50 2.97
C LEU A 16 -11.94 -10.62 4.17
N LYS A 17 -13.15 -10.73 4.73
CA LYS A 17 -13.58 -9.91 5.89
C LYS A 17 -12.71 -10.15 7.13
N CYS A 18 -12.37 -11.40 7.43
CA CYS A 18 -11.53 -11.74 8.58
C CYS A 18 -10.08 -11.25 8.39
N GLY A 19 -9.53 -11.40 7.18
CA GLY A 19 -8.22 -10.86 6.83
C GLY A 19 -8.18 -9.33 6.93
N TYR A 20 -9.20 -8.66 6.38
CA TYR A 20 -9.38 -7.21 6.43
C TYR A 20 -9.40 -6.68 7.88
N ASP A 21 -10.20 -7.29 8.76
CA ASP A 21 -10.29 -6.89 10.17
C ASP A 21 -8.95 -7.08 10.93
N SER A 22 -8.14 -8.07 10.53
CA SER A 22 -6.85 -8.34 11.15
C SER A 22 -5.74 -7.40 10.66
N VAL A 23 -5.67 -7.12 9.36
CA VAL A 23 -4.71 -6.18 8.78
C VAL A 23 -5.08 -4.74 9.11
N GLY A 24 -6.36 -4.39 9.09
CA GLY A 24 -6.83 -3.04 9.46
C GLY A 24 -6.41 -2.62 10.86
N LYS A 25 -6.32 -3.56 11.81
CA LYS A 25 -5.80 -3.31 13.17
C LYS A 25 -4.27 -3.17 13.24
N LYS A 26 -3.54 -3.63 12.21
CA LYS A 26 -2.09 -3.52 12.10
C LYS A 26 -1.66 -2.23 11.40
N ILE A 27 -2.57 -1.51 10.75
CA ILE A 27 -2.29 -0.18 10.19
C ILE A 27 -1.99 0.79 11.32
N LYS A 28 -0.78 1.35 11.30
CA LYS A 28 -0.30 2.33 12.27
C LYS A 28 -0.37 3.74 11.69
N TYR A 29 -0.48 4.71 12.57
CA TYR A 29 -0.44 6.12 12.22
C TYR A 29 0.96 6.68 12.43
N TYR A 30 1.50 7.34 11.41
CA TYR A 30 2.86 7.91 11.39
C TYR A 30 2.77 9.43 11.15
N PRO A 31 2.48 10.25 12.19
CA PRO A 31 2.29 11.69 12.04
C PRO A 31 3.52 12.42 11.45
N GLU A 32 4.71 11.91 11.70
CA GLU A 32 5.98 12.41 11.18
C GLU A 32 6.05 12.37 9.65
N VAL A 33 5.40 11.38 9.00
CA VAL A 33 5.31 11.31 7.54
C VAL A 33 4.55 12.52 7.03
N LYS A 34 3.37 12.79 7.58
CA LYS A 34 2.53 13.92 7.17
C LYS A 34 3.25 15.25 7.35
N ASN A 35 3.87 15.45 8.52
CA ASN A 35 4.63 16.66 8.81
C ASN A 35 5.78 16.88 7.81
N LYS A 36 6.44 15.79 7.40
CA LYS A 36 7.53 15.87 6.42
C LYS A 36 7.02 16.21 5.02
N LEU A 37 5.91 15.62 4.57
CA LEU A 37 5.28 15.94 3.28
C LEU A 37 4.88 17.42 3.19
N ASP A 38 4.51 18.04 4.30
CA ASP A 38 4.17 19.46 4.32
C ASP A 38 5.35 20.40 4.07
N SER A 39 6.57 19.92 4.34
CA SER A 39 7.80 20.67 4.09
C SER A 39 8.35 20.53 2.67
N PHE A 40 7.85 19.58 1.88
CA PHE A 40 8.39 19.27 0.56
C PHE A 40 7.85 20.22 -0.53
N SER A 41 8.73 20.52 -1.50
CA SER A 41 8.32 21.17 -2.73
C SER A 41 7.46 20.24 -3.59
N GLU A 42 6.71 20.81 -4.53
CA GLU A 42 5.91 20.04 -5.50
C GLU A 42 6.75 19.01 -6.27
N GLU A 43 7.94 19.41 -6.71
CA GLU A 43 8.86 18.53 -7.44
C GLU A 43 9.23 17.29 -6.60
N VAL A 44 9.57 17.48 -5.33
CA VAL A 44 9.91 16.39 -4.41
C VAL A 44 8.70 15.50 -4.12
N LEU A 45 7.50 16.08 -3.99
CA LEU A 45 6.26 15.31 -3.83
C LEU A 45 5.95 14.44 -5.06
N PHE A 46 6.27 14.92 -6.25
CA PHE A 46 6.07 14.15 -7.48
C PHE A 46 7.08 13.01 -7.59
N GLU A 47 8.36 13.29 -7.31
CA GLU A 47 9.41 12.26 -7.22
C GLU A 47 9.02 11.18 -6.20
N LEU A 48 8.53 11.59 -5.01
CA LEU A 48 8.02 10.67 -4.00
C LEU A 48 6.82 9.87 -4.48
N GLY A 49 5.89 10.47 -5.24
CA GLY A 49 4.75 9.75 -5.79
C GLY A 49 5.15 8.62 -6.73
N TYR A 50 6.19 8.79 -7.53
CA TYR A 50 6.75 7.70 -8.33
C TYR A 50 7.42 6.64 -7.46
N SER A 51 8.19 7.03 -6.44
CA SER A 51 8.79 6.07 -5.49
C SER A 51 7.74 5.23 -4.75
N VAL A 52 6.66 5.86 -4.29
CA VAL A 52 5.53 5.19 -3.63
C VAL A 52 4.85 4.20 -4.57
N LEU A 53 4.61 4.58 -5.83
CA LEU A 53 4.05 3.67 -6.84
C LEU A 53 4.94 2.45 -7.07
N MET A 54 6.26 2.66 -7.20
CA MET A 54 7.23 1.58 -7.42
C MET A 54 7.23 0.59 -6.25
N ASP A 55 7.35 1.09 -5.02
CA ASP A 55 7.33 0.23 -3.84
C ASP A 55 5.97 -0.47 -3.65
N ALA A 56 4.84 0.21 -3.88
CA ALA A 56 3.52 -0.39 -3.80
C ALA A 56 3.35 -1.55 -4.79
N ILE A 57 3.72 -1.37 -6.06
CA ILE A 57 3.65 -2.41 -7.10
C ILE A 57 4.55 -3.61 -6.74
N LEU A 58 5.77 -3.34 -6.27
CA LEU A 58 6.70 -4.39 -5.85
C LEU A 58 6.12 -5.21 -4.69
N ASN A 59 5.53 -4.56 -3.69
CA ASN A 59 4.91 -5.26 -2.56
C ASN A 59 3.69 -6.06 -2.98
N ILE A 60 2.80 -5.52 -3.83
CA ILE A 60 1.66 -6.28 -4.37
C ILE A 60 2.14 -7.54 -5.09
N ARG A 61 3.16 -7.40 -5.95
CA ARG A 61 3.76 -8.52 -6.65
C ARG A 61 4.34 -9.55 -5.69
N ASN A 62 5.11 -9.12 -4.69
CA ASN A 62 5.76 -10.03 -3.74
C ASN A 62 4.73 -10.75 -2.87
N LEU A 63 3.68 -10.07 -2.43
CA LEU A 63 2.56 -10.68 -1.68
C LEU A 63 1.81 -11.71 -2.52
N SER A 64 1.64 -11.49 -3.82
CA SER A 64 0.97 -12.45 -4.71
C SER A 64 1.67 -13.80 -4.80
N TYR A 65 3.00 -13.86 -4.56
CA TYR A 65 3.73 -15.12 -4.53
C TYR A 65 3.45 -15.97 -3.28
N GLY A 66 2.88 -15.37 -2.24
CA GLY A 66 2.56 -16.06 -1.00
C GLY A 66 1.08 -16.34 -0.79
N GLU A 67 0.22 -16.03 -1.77
CA GLU A 67 -1.24 -16.20 -1.67
C GLU A 67 -1.64 -17.66 -1.39
N ASP A 68 -0.91 -18.62 -1.96
CA ASP A 68 -1.18 -20.06 -1.78
C ASP A 68 -0.70 -20.63 -0.43
N THR A 69 -0.20 -19.79 0.49
CA THR A 69 0.28 -20.21 1.81
C THR A 69 -0.81 -20.17 2.88
N LEU A 70 -0.54 -20.73 4.08
CA LEU A 70 -1.43 -20.60 5.25
C LEU A 70 -1.68 -19.13 5.66
N LEU A 71 -0.84 -18.20 5.21
CA LEU A 71 -0.98 -16.75 5.42
C LEU A 71 -1.70 -16.03 4.27
N GLY A 72 -2.21 -16.77 3.27
CA GLY A 72 -2.81 -16.20 2.06
C GLY A 72 -3.87 -15.13 2.33
N LYS A 73 -4.70 -15.29 3.37
CA LYS A 73 -5.72 -14.28 3.74
C LYS A 73 -5.12 -12.95 4.18
N GLU A 74 -4.02 -13.00 4.93
CA GLU A 74 -3.34 -11.79 5.38
C GLU A 74 -2.67 -11.11 4.18
N PHE A 75 -2.08 -11.88 3.25
CA PHE A 75 -1.42 -11.31 2.07
C PHE A 75 -2.42 -10.65 1.11
N VAL A 76 -3.55 -11.32 0.83
CA VAL A 76 -4.64 -10.75 0.02
C VAL A 76 -5.19 -9.48 0.67
N SER A 77 -5.27 -9.44 2.00
CA SER A 77 -5.73 -8.25 2.72
C SER A 77 -4.73 -7.10 2.61
N TRP A 78 -3.44 -7.36 2.78
CA TRP A 78 -2.40 -6.35 2.54
C TRP A 78 -2.40 -5.84 1.10
N MET A 79 -2.51 -6.73 0.11
CA MET A 79 -2.65 -6.34 -1.30
C MET A 79 -3.87 -5.44 -1.51
N TYR A 80 -4.99 -5.75 -0.86
CA TYR A 80 -6.20 -4.93 -0.93
C TYR A 80 -5.96 -3.53 -0.34
N PHE A 81 -5.39 -3.42 0.86
CA PHE A 81 -5.08 -2.12 1.47
C PHE A 81 -4.10 -1.30 0.63
N ILE A 82 -3.01 -1.91 0.13
CA ILE A 82 -2.07 -1.20 -0.75
C ILE A 82 -2.76 -0.73 -2.02
N SER A 83 -3.57 -1.59 -2.65
CA SER A 83 -4.28 -1.23 -3.88
C SER A 83 -5.28 -0.09 -3.66
N ASN A 84 -6.02 -0.13 -2.56
CA ASN A 84 -6.95 0.94 -2.18
C ASN A 84 -6.24 2.25 -1.88
N ASP A 85 -5.07 2.23 -1.26
CA ASP A 85 -4.38 3.47 -0.89
C ASP A 85 -3.61 4.07 -2.09
N VAL A 86 -3.14 3.24 -3.03
CA VAL A 86 -2.30 3.70 -4.15
C VAL A 86 -3.10 4.14 -5.39
N HIS A 87 -4.35 3.69 -5.56
CA HIS A 87 -5.08 3.79 -6.83
C HIS A 87 -5.27 5.21 -7.38
N ASN A 88 -5.32 6.22 -6.50
CA ASN A 88 -5.54 7.61 -6.88
C ASN A 88 -4.25 8.34 -7.26
N ILE A 89 -3.08 7.88 -6.77
CA ILE A 89 -1.80 8.56 -6.96
C ILE A 89 -1.49 8.84 -8.45
N PRO A 90 -1.67 7.89 -9.40
CA PRO A 90 -1.42 8.16 -10.82
C PRO A 90 -2.28 9.31 -11.38
N GLY A 91 -3.54 9.40 -10.93
CA GLY A 91 -4.45 10.49 -11.30
C GLY A 91 -3.96 11.82 -10.76
N LYS A 92 -3.61 11.88 -9.47
CA LYS A 92 -3.12 13.10 -8.82
C LYS A 92 -1.81 13.62 -9.41
N LEU A 93 -0.89 12.72 -9.76
CA LEU A 93 0.35 13.08 -10.47
C LEU A 93 0.05 13.66 -11.87
N LYS A 94 -0.87 13.03 -12.62
CA LYS A 94 -1.26 13.49 -13.96
C LYS A 94 -1.94 14.86 -13.92
N GLU A 95 -2.81 15.08 -12.94
CA GLU A 95 -3.58 16.31 -12.75
C GLU A 95 -2.77 17.43 -12.07
N LYS A 96 -1.56 17.11 -11.58
CA LYS A 96 -0.71 18.00 -10.78
C LYS A 96 -1.41 18.51 -9.52
N GLU A 97 -2.22 17.66 -8.89
CA GLU A 97 -3.00 18.04 -7.73
C GLU A 97 -2.26 17.78 -6.42
N VAL A 98 -1.46 18.75 -5.98
CA VAL A 98 -0.53 18.60 -4.85
C VAL A 98 -1.21 18.33 -3.52
N SER A 99 -2.31 19.02 -3.19
CA SER A 99 -2.95 18.91 -1.87
C SER A 99 -3.47 17.50 -1.60
N HIS A 100 -4.21 16.92 -2.54
CA HIS A 100 -4.71 15.55 -2.41
C HIS A 100 -3.59 14.54 -2.62
N LEU A 101 -2.59 14.82 -3.46
CA LEU A 101 -1.41 13.95 -3.59
C LEU A 101 -0.74 13.71 -2.23
N LYS A 102 -0.56 14.75 -1.40
CA LYS A 102 0.01 14.59 -0.06
C LYS A 102 -0.77 13.62 0.83
N GLU A 103 -2.10 13.68 0.78
CA GLU A 103 -2.97 12.80 1.57
C GLU A 103 -2.85 11.35 1.11
N GLU A 104 -2.88 11.11 -0.20
CA GLU A 104 -2.72 9.79 -0.81
C GLU A 104 -1.31 9.20 -0.53
N LEU A 105 -0.27 10.04 -0.60
CA LEU A 105 1.11 9.65 -0.27
C LEU A 105 1.25 9.28 1.21
N ALA A 106 0.71 10.11 2.11
CA ALA A 106 0.74 9.84 3.54
C ALA A 106 0.08 8.49 3.84
N GLN A 107 -1.14 8.29 3.34
CA GLN A 107 -1.91 7.08 3.57
C GLN A 107 -1.18 5.84 3.04
N THR A 108 -0.67 5.89 1.81
CA THR A 108 0.05 4.76 1.20
C THR A 108 1.33 4.43 1.95
N ILE A 109 2.13 5.44 2.33
CA ILE A 109 3.37 5.23 3.10
C ILE A 109 3.07 4.60 4.45
N MET A 110 2.02 5.04 5.16
CA MET A 110 1.61 4.45 6.44
C MET A 110 1.27 2.96 6.29
N THR A 111 0.55 2.59 5.23
CA THR A 111 0.23 1.20 4.93
C THR A 111 1.48 0.37 4.60
N LEU A 112 2.39 0.89 3.79
CA LEU A 112 3.64 0.20 3.43
C LEU A 112 4.59 0.04 4.63
N TYR A 113 4.70 1.04 5.50
CA TYR A 113 5.46 0.94 6.75
C TYR A 113 4.82 -0.04 7.72
N SER A 114 3.49 -0.02 7.85
CA SER A 114 2.77 -1.01 8.65
C SER A 114 2.98 -2.43 8.14
N LEU A 115 3.04 -2.63 6.81
CA LEU A 115 3.41 -3.91 6.22
C LEU A 115 4.85 -4.29 6.58
N LYS A 116 5.82 -3.39 6.41
CA LYS A 116 7.24 -3.63 6.73
C LYS A 116 7.46 -4.03 8.19
N GLU A 117 6.68 -3.46 9.09
CA GLU A 117 6.68 -3.76 10.52
C GLU A 117 5.78 -4.95 10.90
N SER A 118 4.88 -5.36 10.02
CA SER A 118 4.09 -6.57 10.23
C SER A 118 5.08 -7.74 10.28
N GLN A 119 4.97 -8.57 11.32
CA GLN A 119 5.84 -9.74 11.51
C GLN A 119 5.53 -10.87 10.52
N ILE A 120 5.11 -10.52 9.29
CA ILE A 120 5.01 -11.49 8.21
C ILE A 120 6.37 -12.11 8.02
N ASP A 121 6.39 -13.42 7.98
CA ASP A 121 7.60 -14.20 7.87
C ASP A 121 8.33 -13.83 6.56
N LYS A 122 9.48 -13.17 6.73
CA LYS A 122 10.34 -12.66 5.65
C LYS A 122 11.02 -13.78 4.85
N SER A 123 10.90 -15.04 5.28
CA SER A 123 11.35 -16.17 4.49
C SER A 123 10.51 -16.37 3.21
N TYR A 124 9.29 -15.81 3.15
CA TYR A 124 8.39 -15.97 2.01
C TYR A 124 8.32 -14.73 1.11
N ILE A 125 8.48 -13.53 1.66
CA ILE A 125 8.30 -12.29 0.91
C ILE A 125 9.34 -11.22 1.30
N VAL A 126 9.80 -10.49 0.29
CA VAL A 126 10.60 -9.28 0.48
C VAL A 126 9.66 -8.09 0.47
N ILE A 127 9.67 -7.30 1.55
CA ILE A 127 8.89 -6.06 1.64
C ILE A 127 9.78 -4.89 1.23
N SER A 128 9.37 -4.11 0.25
CA SER A 128 10.13 -2.96 -0.27
C SER A 128 9.58 -1.64 0.24
N THR A 129 10.44 -0.83 0.84
CA THR A 129 10.19 0.61 1.07
C THR A 129 11.42 1.43 0.70
N THR A 130 12.36 0.84 -0.04
CA THR A 130 13.69 1.40 -0.26
C THR A 130 13.62 2.70 -1.04
N ASN A 131 12.77 2.78 -2.07
CA ASN A 131 12.65 3.99 -2.89
C ASN A 131 12.04 5.15 -2.10
N ILE A 132 11.09 4.85 -1.20
CA ILE A 132 10.53 5.80 -0.26
C ILE A 132 11.60 6.25 0.74
N ASP A 133 12.29 5.30 1.39
CA ASP A 133 13.27 5.56 2.43
C ASP A 133 14.47 6.37 1.91
N ASP A 134 14.97 6.03 0.72
CA ASP A 134 16.05 6.76 0.05
C ASP A 134 15.65 8.21 -0.22
N LEU A 135 14.44 8.44 -0.72
CA LEU A 135 13.98 9.79 -1.01
C LEU A 135 13.71 10.59 0.27
N LEU A 136 13.05 9.99 1.26
CA LEU A 136 12.82 10.65 2.54
C LEU A 136 14.14 10.98 3.23
N SER A 137 15.14 10.09 3.18
CA SER A 137 16.45 10.35 3.79
C SER A 137 17.23 11.47 3.10
N LYS A 138 17.17 11.54 1.75
CA LYS A 138 17.81 12.58 0.94
C LYS A 138 17.35 14.00 1.28
N TYR A 139 16.09 14.16 1.68
CA TYR A 139 15.48 15.45 2.03
C TYR A 139 15.16 15.54 3.55
N SER A 140 15.94 14.88 4.40
CA SER A 140 15.87 14.98 5.87
C SER A 140 16.72 16.10 6.44
#